data_AF-A0A968A7I2-F1
#
_entry.id   AF-A0A968A7I2-F1
#
_cell.length_a   1.000
_cell.length_b   1.000
_cell.length_c   1.000
_cell.angle_alpha   90.00
_cell.angle_beta   90.00
_cell.angle_gamma   90.00
#
_symmetry.space_group_name_H-M   'P 1'
#
loop_
_entity.id
_entity.type
_entity.pdbx_description
1 polymer ?
#
loop_
_entity_poly.entity_id
_entity_poly.type
_entity_poly.pdbx_seq_one_letter_code
_entity_poly.pdbx_strand_id
1 'polypeptide(L)' 'PTFNHYTNQTANPNSLSDNKVISIQQDHSGNLWFGTHKVGINKLNRLALRFRNYSHQPDNPQSLCS' A
#
# COMPACT_ATOMS: atom_id res chain seq x y z
N PRO A 1 -10.42 20.71 -12.17
CA PRO A 1 -10.15 19.64 -11.17
C PRO A 1 -8.68 19.19 -11.20
N THR A 2 -8.10 18.97 -10.03
CA THR A 2 -6.72 18.48 -9.87
C THR A 2 -6.74 17.05 -9.33
N PHE A 3 -5.93 16.17 -9.91
CA PHE A 3 -5.77 14.80 -9.44
C PHE A 3 -4.47 14.67 -8.65
N ASN A 4 -4.51 13.92 -7.55
CA ASN A 4 -3.31 13.53 -6.82
C ASN A 4 -2.76 12.24 -7.42
N HIS A 5 -1.49 12.26 -7.85
CA HIS A 5 -0.80 11.10 -8.36
C HIS A 5 0.16 10.56 -7.30
N TYR A 6 -0.06 9.31 -6.88
CA TYR A 6 0.81 8.61 -5.95
C TYR A 6 1.60 7.55 -6.70
N THR A 7 2.91 7.51 -6.50
CA THR A 7 3.82 6.55 -7.12
C THR A 7 4.75 5.96 -6.07
N ASN A 8 5.39 4.84 -6.40
CA ASN A 8 6.53 4.32 -5.67
C ASN A 8 7.69 5.32 -5.76
N GLN A 9 8.17 5.73 -4.59
CA GLN A 9 9.34 6.57 -4.40
C GLN A 9 10.35 5.76 -3.60
N THR A 10 11.41 5.28 -4.24
CA THR A 10 12.40 4.37 -3.65
C THR A 10 13.03 4.90 -2.36
N ALA A 11 13.21 6.22 -2.25
CA ALA A 11 13.76 6.87 -1.06
C ALA A 11 12.72 7.19 0.04
N ASN A 12 11.42 6.95 -0.21
CA ASN A 12 10.34 7.27 0.71
C ASN A 12 9.55 6.01 1.11
N PRO A 13 9.76 5.47 2.32
CA PRO A 13 9.05 4.28 2.78
C PRO A 13 7.55 4.50 3.02
N ASN A 14 7.07 5.76 2.97
CA ASN A 14 5.65 6.09 3.09
C ASN A 14 4.95 6.27 1.74
N SER A 15 5.59 5.85 0.65
CA SER A 15 5.04 5.83 -0.71
C SER A 15 4.53 4.42 -1.07
N LEU A 16 3.82 4.30 -2.20
CA LEU A 16 3.37 3.00 -2.71
C LEU A 16 4.53 2.03 -2.85
N SER A 17 4.31 0.76 -2.52
CA SER A 17 5.35 -0.28 -2.61
C SER A 17 5.66 -0.71 -4.06
N ASP A 18 4.73 -0.50 -4.99
CA ASP A 18 4.88 -0.80 -6.42
C ASP A 18 3.88 0.10 -7.20
N ASN A 19 4.25 0.52 -8.41
CA ASN A 19 3.39 1.30 -9.29
C ASN A 19 2.29 0.45 -9.95
N LYS A 20 2.45 -0.88 -9.98
CA LYS A 20 1.45 -1.79 -10.55
C LYS A 20 0.40 -2.19 -9.51
N VAL A 21 -0.63 -1.35 -9.37
CA VAL A 21 -1.83 -1.61 -8.55
C VAL A 21 -2.80 -2.52 -9.32
N ILE A 22 -3.26 -3.60 -8.68
CA ILE A 22 -4.16 -4.60 -9.29
C ILE A 22 -5.53 -4.65 -8.62
N SER A 23 -5.67 -4.11 -7.40
CA SER A 23 -6.95 -4.06 -6.68
C SER A 23 -6.98 -2.88 -5.72
N ILE A 24 -8.19 -2.36 -5.47
CA ILE A 24 -8.45 -1.27 -4.53
C ILE A 24 -9.69 -1.65 -3.71
N GLN A 25 -9.61 -1.53 -2.39
CA GLN A 25 -10.72 -1.78 -1.48
C GLN A 25 -10.77 -0.73 -0.37
N GLN A 26 -11.97 -0.27 -0.01
CA GLN A 26 -12.18 0.54 1.19
C GLN A 26 -12.65 -0.35 2.36
N ASP A 27 -12.11 -0.13 3.56
CA ASP A 27 -12.59 -0.80 4.77
C ASP A 27 -13.71 -0.02 5.47
N HIS A 28 -14.37 -0.64 6.44
CA HIS A 28 -15.46 -0.03 7.23
C HIS A 28 -15.03 1.20 8.04
N SER A 29 -13.73 1.36 8.30
CA SER A 29 -13.15 2.54 8.96
C SER A 29 -12.75 3.64 7.97
N GLY A 30 -13.05 3.47 6.68
CA GLY A 30 -12.79 4.44 5.63
C GLY A 30 -11.36 4.48 5.11
N ASN A 31 -10.50 3.52 5.48
CA ASN A 31 -9.14 3.43 4.91
C ASN A 31 -9.19 2.80 3.53
N LEU A 32 -8.25 3.21 2.67
CA LEU A 32 -8.07 2.63 1.34
C LEU A 32 -6.91 1.64 1.35
N TRP A 33 -7.15 0.47 0.79
CA TRP A 33 -6.22 -0.62 0.63
C TRP A 33 -5.94 -0.85 -0.85
N PHE A 34 -4.67 -1.03 -1.20
CA PHE A 34 -4.19 -1.18 -2.57
C PHE A 34 -3.37 -2.46 -2.66
N GLY A 35 -3.87 -3.44 -3.41
CA GLY A 35 -3.11 -4.64 -3.75
C GLY A 35 -2.14 -4.34 -4.88
N THR A 36 -0.87 -4.70 -4.68
CA THR A 36 0.17 -4.56 -5.70
C THR A 36 0.63 -5.92 -6.20
N HIS A 37 1.04 -5.98 -7.47
CA HIS A 37 1.33 -7.25 -8.13
C HIS A 37 2.50 -8.04 -7.51
N LYS A 38 3.54 -7.36 -6.99
CA LYS A 38 4.78 -8.03 -6.55
C LYS A 38 5.10 -7.90 -5.07
N VAL A 39 4.63 -6.84 -4.42
CA VAL A 39 5.19 -6.44 -3.11
C VAL A 39 4.21 -6.65 -1.97
N GLY A 40 2.91 -6.82 -2.26
CA GLY A 40 1.87 -7.05 -1.26
C GLY A 40 0.83 -5.94 -1.23
N ILE A 41 0.43 -5.51 -0.03
CA ILE A 41 -0.73 -4.62 0.17
C ILE A 41 -0.28 -3.31 0.80
N ASN A 42 -0.84 -2.19 0.34
CA ASN A 42 -0.58 -0.86 0.85
C ASN A 42 -1.85 -0.29 1.48
N LYS A 43 -1.74 0.32 2.66
CA LYS A 43 -2.83 1.04 3.32
C LYS A 43 -2.56 2.54 3.26
N LEU A 44 -3.47 3.32 2.69
CA LEU A 44 -3.40 4.78 2.72
C LEU A 44 -4.11 5.32 3.96
N ASN A 45 -3.36 5.99 4.84
CA ASN A 45 -3.94 6.88 5.83
C ASN A 45 -4.34 8.19 5.13
N ARG A 46 -5.64 8.41 4.94
CA ARG A 46 -6.18 9.56 4.20
C ARG A 46 -5.97 10.90 4.91
N LEU A 47 -5.83 10.91 6.24
CA LEU A 47 -5.61 12.15 7.00
C LEU A 47 -4.15 12.60 6.89
N ALA A 48 -3.21 11.65 6.97
CA ALA A 48 -1.78 11.93 6.90
C ALA A 48 -1.20 11.87 5.47
N LEU A 49 -1.97 11.38 4.49
CA LEU A 49 -1.53 11.11 3.11
C LEU A 49 -0.25 10.25 3.04
N ARG A 50 -0.19 9.21 3.87
CA ARG A 50 0.94 8.28 3.97
C ARG A 50 0.51 6.86 3.72
N PHE A 51 1.33 6.12 2.95
CA PHE A 51 1.17 4.69 2.77
C PHE A 51 1.89 3.93 3.88
N ARG A 52 1.24 2.86 4.35
CA ARG A 52 1.87 1.80 5.13
C ARG A 52 1.87 0.54 4.30
N ASN A 53 3.06 -0.04 4.13
CA ASN A 53 3.29 -1.13 3.20
C ASN A 53 3.37 -2.43 4.00
N TYR A 54 2.67 -3.46 3.54
CA TYR A 54 2.65 -4.79 4.13
C TYR A 54 3.07 -5.80 3.07
N SER A 55 4.16 -6.49 3.32
CA SER A 55 4.71 -7.53 2.44
C SER A 55 4.85 -8.85 3.19
N HIS A 56 4.93 -9.95 2.44
CA HIS A 56 5.34 -11.23 3.00
C HIS A 56 6.78 -11.12 3.52
N GLN A 57 7.01 -11.64 4.72
CA GLN A 57 8.33 -11.74 5.35
C GLN A 57 8.59 -13.23 5.61
N PRO A 58 9.45 -13.90 4.80
CA PRO A 58 9.64 -15.35 4.86
C PRO A 58 9.99 -15.88 6.26
N ASP A 59 10.77 -15.09 7.01
CA ASP A 59 11.26 -15.44 8.35
C ASP A 59 10.29 -15.06 9.47
N ASN A 60 9.12 -14.48 9.14
CA ASN A 60 8.10 -14.09 10.11
C ASN A 60 6.77 -14.79 9.80
N PRO A 61 6.42 -15.86 10.56
CA PRO A 61 5.18 -16.61 10.35
C PRO A 61 3.90 -15.80 10.67
N GLN A 62 4.02 -14.62 11.29
CA GLN A 62 2.90 -13.69 11.54
C GLN A 62 2.76 -12.63 10.43
N SER A 63 3.58 -12.69 9.38
CA SER A 63 3.47 -11.80 8.23
C SER A 63 2.39 -12.27 7.25
N LEU A 64 2.16 -11.50 6.17
CA LEU A 64 1.22 -11.90 5.12
C LEU A 64 1.65 -13.25 4.53
N CYS A 65 0.69 -14.12 4.23
CA CYS A 65 0.97 -15.32 3.44
C CYS A 65 1.45 -14.91 2.04
N SER A 66 2.41 -15.64 1.48
CA SER A 66 2.76 -15.51 0.07
C SER A 66 1.71 -16.16 -0.83
#